data_AF-A0A927N6N7-F1
#
_entry.id   AF-A0A927N6N7-F1
#
_cell.length_a   1.000
_cell.length_b   1.000
_cell.length_c   1.000
_cell.angle_alpha   90.00
_cell.angle_beta   90.00
_cell.angle_gamma   90.00
#
_symmetry.space_group_name_H-M   'P 1'
#
loop_
_entity.id
_entity.type
_entity.pdbx_description
1 polymer ?
#
loop_
_entity_poly.entity_id
_entity_poly.type
_entity_poly.pdbx_seq_one_letter_code
_entity_poly.pdbx_strand_id
1 'polypeptide(L)'
;MELCRILREDKVIMAVKDDKKLEEALKSTKRTVFLLKSDIMTVGDVVKKCKDAGKTVFIHLDLMDGIGKDESGLKFLIKNIKPDGIISTKVNIIKLANALGLQTVFRVFLIDSQGMESAFHTLTKINPDAVEIMPGVMPEITRKFATRFANLITGGMVSDVNQAKGALDNGAIGVSTSSEVLWNEKF
;
A
#
# COMPACT_ATOMS: atom_id res chain seq x y z
N MET A 1 6.94 5.10 12.57
CA MET A 1 5.71 4.96 11.77
C MET A 1 5.31 3.49 11.79
N GLU A 2 4.05 3.18 12.06
CA GLU A 2 3.60 1.81 12.39
C GLU A 2 3.75 0.86 11.20
N LEU A 3 3.28 1.26 10.01
CA LEU A 3 3.45 0.48 8.77
C LEU A 3 4.90 0.05 8.53
N CYS A 4 5.85 0.99 8.55
CA CYS A 4 7.26 0.67 8.26
C CYS A 4 7.89 -0.25 9.31
N ARG A 5 7.44 -0.18 10.57
CA ARG A 5 7.88 -1.10 11.62
C ARG A 5 7.36 -2.51 11.34
N ILE A 6 6.08 -2.62 11.00
CA ILE A 6 5.44 -3.90 10.67
C ILE A 6 6.15 -4.56 9.48
N LEU A 7 6.43 -3.80 8.43
CA LEU A 7 7.04 -4.32 7.20
C LEU A 7 8.47 -4.82 7.38
N ARG A 8 9.21 -4.32 8.37
CA ARG A 8 10.57 -4.83 8.66
C ARG A 8 10.57 -6.27 9.18
N GLU A 9 9.52 -6.69 9.87
CA GLU A 9 9.39 -8.05 10.39
C GLU A 9 8.48 -8.92 9.50
N ASP A 10 7.51 -8.30 8.82
CA ASP A 10 6.59 -8.97 7.92
C ASP A 10 6.50 -8.25 6.57
N LYS A 11 7.35 -8.71 5.65
CA LYS A 11 7.67 -8.04 4.39
C LYS A 11 6.61 -8.20 3.30
N VAL A 12 5.53 -8.96 3.54
CA VAL A 12 4.49 -9.20 2.52
C VAL A 12 3.21 -8.46 2.90
N ILE A 13 2.68 -7.72 1.94
CA ILE A 13 1.42 -7.01 2.04
C ILE A 13 0.39 -7.73 1.16
N MET A 14 -0.74 -8.08 1.76
CA MET A 14 -1.82 -8.75 1.07
C MET A 14 -2.65 -7.74 0.30
N ALA A 15 -2.50 -7.73 -1.03
CA ALA A 15 -3.26 -6.87 -1.91
C ALA A 15 -4.59 -7.55 -2.27
N VAL A 16 -5.66 -7.14 -1.58
CA VAL A 16 -7.01 -7.70 -1.66
C VAL A 16 -7.85 -6.88 -2.63
N LYS A 17 -8.49 -7.54 -3.59
CA LYS A 17 -9.29 -6.90 -4.65
C LYS A 17 -10.77 -7.29 -4.64
N ASP A 18 -11.13 -8.33 -3.90
CA ASP A 18 -12.47 -8.90 -3.83
C ASP A 18 -12.68 -9.66 -2.51
N ASP A 19 -13.94 -9.98 -2.21
CA ASP A 19 -14.33 -10.62 -0.95
C ASP A 19 -13.76 -12.05 -0.81
N LYS A 20 -13.53 -12.78 -1.90
CA LYS A 20 -12.93 -14.12 -1.83
C LYS A 20 -11.48 -14.01 -1.33
N LYS A 21 -10.73 -13.06 -1.87
CA LYS A 21 -9.36 -12.75 -1.44
C LYS A 21 -9.31 -12.20 -0.02
N LEU A 22 -10.35 -11.51 0.43
CA LEU A 22 -10.45 -11.03 1.80
C LEU A 22 -10.47 -12.20 2.80
N GLU A 23 -11.31 -13.21 2.56
CA GLU A 23 -11.41 -14.38 3.45
C GLU A 23 -10.07 -15.13 3.58
N GLU A 24 -9.32 -15.25 2.48
CA GLU A 24 -7.96 -15.85 2.52
C GLU A 24 -6.94 -14.95 3.23
N ALA A 25 -7.02 -13.63 3.03
CA ALA A 25 -6.16 -12.67 3.73
C ALA A 25 -6.39 -12.67 5.26
N LEU A 26 -7.63 -12.90 5.71
CA LEU A 26 -7.95 -13.01 7.14
C LEU A 26 -7.32 -14.25 7.78
N LYS A 27 -7.19 -15.35 7.03
CA LYS A 27 -6.57 -16.61 7.50
C LYS A 27 -5.05 -16.57 7.46
N SER A 28 -4.46 -15.75 6.60
CA SER A 28 -3.01 -15.62 6.47
C SER A 28 -2.36 -15.14 7.78
N THR A 29 -1.09 -15.49 8.01
CA THR A 29 -0.30 -14.97 9.14
C THR A 29 0.21 -13.54 8.92
N LYS A 30 0.05 -13.00 7.70
CA LYS A 30 0.51 -11.66 7.35
C LYS A 30 -0.27 -10.57 8.07
N ARG A 31 0.39 -9.46 8.39
CA ARG A 31 -0.17 -8.39 9.23
C ARG A 31 -0.78 -7.24 8.43
N THR A 32 -0.32 -6.98 7.21
CA THR A 32 -0.73 -5.80 6.45
C THR A 32 -1.64 -6.17 5.28
N VAL A 33 -2.79 -5.50 5.17
CA VAL A 33 -3.76 -5.64 4.08
C VAL A 33 -3.86 -4.31 3.32
N PHE A 34 -3.71 -4.38 2.00
CA PHE A 34 -4.07 -3.30 1.08
C PHE A 34 -5.39 -3.64 0.40
N LEU A 35 -6.45 -2.89 0.74
CA LEU A 35 -7.74 -2.97 0.06
C LEU A 35 -7.66 -2.14 -1.23
N LEU A 36 -7.54 -2.84 -2.37
CA LEU A 36 -7.35 -2.21 -3.67
C LEU A 36 -8.65 -1.69 -4.29
N LYS A 37 -9.79 -2.23 -3.88
CA LYS A 37 -11.12 -1.77 -4.29
C LYS A 37 -12.05 -1.89 -3.09
N SER A 38 -12.89 -0.88 -2.89
CA SER A 38 -13.83 -0.84 -1.77
C SER A 38 -15.03 0.03 -2.08
N ASP A 39 -16.16 -0.24 -1.45
CA ASP A 39 -17.39 0.55 -1.56
C ASP A 39 -17.70 1.21 -0.21
N ILE A 40 -18.11 2.47 -0.19
CA ILE A 40 -18.49 3.20 1.04
C ILE A 40 -19.52 2.44 1.88
N MET A 41 -20.40 1.66 1.25
CA MET A 41 -21.46 0.90 1.91
C MET A 41 -20.94 -0.31 2.69
N THR A 42 -19.83 -0.92 2.24
CA THR A 42 -19.33 -2.20 2.79
C THR A 42 -17.98 -2.08 3.48
N VAL A 43 -17.20 -1.05 3.17
CA VAL A 43 -15.81 -0.92 3.64
C VAL A 43 -15.70 -0.84 5.16
N GLY A 44 -16.71 -0.29 5.85
CA GLY A 44 -16.73 -0.23 7.31
C GLY A 44 -16.67 -1.62 7.93
N ASP A 45 -17.47 -2.55 7.42
CA ASP A 45 -17.50 -3.94 7.89
C ASP A 45 -16.23 -4.70 7.50
N VAL A 46 -15.71 -4.47 6.28
CA VAL A 46 -14.46 -5.08 5.82
C VAL A 46 -13.28 -4.66 6.68
N VAL A 47 -13.14 -3.35 6.95
CA VAL A 47 -12.08 -2.84 7.83
C VAL A 47 -12.23 -3.40 9.22
N LYS A 48 -13.45 -3.42 9.78
CA LYS A 48 -13.71 -4.01 11.10
C LYS A 48 -13.27 -5.47 11.17
N LYS A 49 -13.68 -6.31 10.21
CA LYS A 49 -13.27 -7.73 10.14
C LYS A 49 -11.75 -7.90 10.11
N CYS A 50 -11.05 -7.10 9.29
CA CYS A 50 -9.59 -7.13 9.23
C CYS A 50 -8.95 -6.74 10.57
N LYS A 51 -9.45 -5.68 11.22
CA LYS A 51 -8.91 -5.22 12.52
C LYS A 51 -9.19 -6.21 13.64
N ASP A 52 -10.38 -6.83 13.65
CA ASP A 52 -10.74 -7.90 14.61
C ASP A 52 -9.82 -9.12 14.44
N ALA A 53 -9.33 -9.38 13.22
CA ALA A 53 -8.29 -10.39 12.93
C ALA A 53 -6.85 -9.91 13.18
N GLY A 54 -6.67 -8.73 13.80
CA GLY A 54 -5.35 -8.16 14.12
C GLY A 54 -4.55 -7.65 12.92
N LYS A 55 -5.23 -7.35 11.80
CA LYS A 55 -4.58 -6.81 10.59
C LYS A 55 -4.53 -5.29 10.61
N THR A 56 -3.45 -4.75 10.06
CA THR A 56 -3.31 -3.34 9.69
C THR A 56 -3.84 -3.11 8.28
N VAL A 57 -4.74 -2.15 8.10
CA VAL A 57 -5.54 -1.99 6.88
C VAL A 57 -5.31 -0.64 6.23
N PHE A 58 -4.93 -0.67 4.96
CA PHE A 58 -4.82 0.50 4.10
C PHE A 58 -5.86 0.44 2.99
N ILE A 59 -6.56 1.54 2.76
CA ILE A 59 -7.58 1.65 1.70
C ILE A 59 -7.02 2.42 0.52
N HIS A 60 -7.17 1.87 -0.69
CA HIS A 60 -6.88 2.62 -1.90
C HIS A 60 -8.01 3.60 -2.21
N LEU A 61 -7.82 4.88 -1.84
CA LEU A 61 -8.87 5.90 -1.94
C LEU A 61 -9.29 6.21 -3.38
N ASP A 62 -8.36 6.11 -4.34
CA ASP A 62 -8.66 6.41 -5.73
C ASP A 62 -9.64 5.40 -6.34
N LEU A 63 -9.64 4.17 -5.83
CA LEU A 63 -10.49 3.06 -6.27
C LEU A 63 -11.63 2.76 -5.28
N MET A 64 -11.93 3.71 -4.39
CA MET A 64 -13.07 3.62 -3.49
C MET A 64 -14.30 4.28 -4.10
N ASP A 65 -15.38 3.51 -4.20
CA ASP A 65 -16.66 3.95 -4.73
C ASP A 65 -17.51 4.65 -3.66
N GLY A 66 -18.31 5.64 -4.08
CA GLY A 66 -19.27 6.34 -3.22
C GLY A 66 -18.72 7.41 -2.27
N ILE A 67 -17.40 7.64 -2.25
CA ILE A 67 -16.77 8.68 -1.41
C ILE A 67 -16.11 9.80 -2.23
N GLY A 68 -16.20 11.03 -1.73
CA GLY A 68 -15.43 12.18 -2.23
C GLY A 68 -13.93 12.00 -1.98
N LYS A 69 -13.11 12.48 -2.92
CA LYS A 69 -11.64 12.44 -2.82
C LYS A 69 -11.15 13.83 -2.41
N ASP A 70 -11.58 14.25 -1.23
CA ASP A 70 -11.34 15.56 -0.64
C ASP A 70 -11.20 15.44 0.88
N GLU A 71 -11.05 16.60 1.54
CA GLU A 71 -10.89 16.66 3.00
C GLU A 71 -12.12 16.08 3.75
N SER A 72 -13.33 16.30 3.25
CA SER A 72 -14.57 15.79 3.85
C SER A 72 -14.64 14.26 3.77
N GLY A 73 -14.29 13.69 2.62
CA GLY A 73 -14.18 12.24 2.43
C GLY A 73 -13.14 11.62 3.35
N LEU A 74 -11.96 12.24 3.48
CA LEU A 74 -10.92 11.78 4.40
C LEU A 74 -11.38 11.85 5.87
N LYS A 75 -12.00 12.96 6.30
CA LYS A 75 -12.57 13.09 7.66
C LYS A 75 -13.65 12.05 7.92
N PHE A 76 -14.48 11.74 6.92
CA PHE A 76 -15.47 10.67 7.02
C PHE A 76 -14.81 9.31 7.25
N LEU A 77 -13.77 8.97 6.48
CA LEU A 77 -13.01 7.72 6.65
C LEU A 77 -12.42 7.62 8.06
N ILE A 78 -11.73 8.67 8.51
CA ILE A 78 -11.08 8.71 9.82
C ILE A 78 -12.11 8.54 10.94
N LYS A 79 -13.27 9.20 10.85
CA LYS A 79 -14.29 9.16 11.91
C LYS A 79 -15.07 7.84 11.94
N ASN A 80 -15.51 7.35 10.78
CA ASN A 80 -16.51 6.28 10.69
C ASN A 80 -15.92 4.92 10.34
N ILE A 81 -14.84 4.86 9.55
CA ILE A 81 -14.28 3.60 9.04
C ILE A 81 -12.97 3.24 9.77
N LYS A 82 -12.18 4.26 10.15
CA LYS A 82 -10.95 4.13 10.94
C LYS A 82 -9.91 3.15 10.33
N PRO A 83 -9.56 3.29 9.03
CA PRO A 83 -8.43 2.55 8.47
C PRO A 83 -7.13 3.03 9.13
N ASP A 84 -6.09 2.21 9.06
CA ASP A 84 -4.78 2.57 9.61
C ASP A 84 -4.02 3.51 8.65
N GLY A 85 -4.38 3.50 7.36
CA GLY A 85 -3.93 4.49 6.40
C GLY A 85 -4.61 4.42 5.04
N ILE A 86 -4.13 5.22 4.09
CA ILE A 86 -4.64 5.27 2.72
C ILE A 86 -3.54 5.11 1.69
N ILE A 87 -3.93 4.64 0.51
CA ILE A 87 -3.10 4.57 -0.69
C ILE A 87 -3.71 5.49 -1.75
N SER A 88 -2.89 6.35 -2.36
CA SER A 88 -3.32 7.18 -3.49
C SER A 88 -2.15 7.48 -4.42
N THR A 89 -2.49 7.69 -5.69
CA THR A 89 -1.61 8.20 -6.75
C THR A 89 -1.69 9.72 -6.85
N LYS A 90 -2.57 10.38 -6.08
CA LYS A 90 -2.84 11.81 -6.17
C LYS A 90 -2.11 12.58 -5.06
N VAL A 91 -1.19 13.45 -5.47
CA VAL A 91 -0.40 14.33 -4.59
C VAL A 91 -1.25 15.09 -3.58
N ASN A 92 -2.37 15.67 -4.02
CA ASN A 92 -3.23 16.48 -3.16
C ASN A 92 -3.87 15.64 -2.05
N ILE A 93 -4.23 14.38 -2.33
CA ILE A 93 -4.80 13.46 -1.35
C ILE A 93 -3.77 13.07 -0.30
N ILE A 94 -2.54 12.76 -0.72
CA ILE A 94 -1.44 12.47 0.22
C ILE A 94 -1.19 13.64 1.15
N LYS A 95 -1.12 14.87 0.62
CA LYS A 95 -0.93 16.08 1.43
C LYS A 95 -2.06 16.28 2.45
N LEU A 96 -3.32 16.12 2.01
CA LEU A 96 -4.49 16.24 2.90
C LEU A 96 -4.50 15.16 3.98
N ALA A 97 -4.27 13.89 3.61
CA ALA A 97 -4.25 12.77 4.55
C ALA A 97 -3.13 12.93 5.60
N ASN A 98 -1.93 13.36 5.17
CA ASN A 98 -0.84 13.69 6.08
C ASN A 98 -1.21 14.82 7.05
N ALA A 99 -1.84 15.90 6.56
CA ALA A 99 -2.28 17.01 7.41
C ALA A 99 -3.34 16.59 8.44
N LEU A 100 -4.12 15.56 8.14
CA LEU A 100 -5.10 14.96 9.04
C LEU A 100 -4.51 13.86 9.95
N GLY A 101 -3.20 13.61 9.88
CA GLY A 101 -2.50 12.63 10.72
C GLY A 101 -2.74 11.16 10.33
N LEU A 102 -3.21 10.90 9.11
CA LEU A 102 -3.43 9.55 8.59
C LEU A 102 -2.16 9.03 7.90
N GLN A 103 -1.81 7.75 8.09
CA GLN A 103 -0.67 7.19 7.37
C GLN A 103 -0.93 7.12 5.86
N THR A 104 0.07 7.45 5.06
CA THR A 104 -0.06 7.52 3.61
C THR A 104 0.94 6.65 2.85
N VAL A 105 0.43 5.97 1.83
CA VAL A 105 1.24 5.29 0.81
C VAL A 105 1.01 5.99 -0.52
N PHE A 106 2.06 6.61 -1.06
CA PHE A 106 2.00 7.19 -2.39
C PHE A 106 2.34 6.13 -3.44
N ARG A 107 1.36 5.80 -4.29
CA ARG A 107 1.54 4.80 -5.36
C ARG A 107 2.03 5.46 -6.63
N VAL A 108 3.08 4.90 -7.22
CA VAL A 108 3.73 5.37 -8.45
C VAL A 108 3.72 4.26 -9.48
N PHE A 109 3.12 4.54 -10.64
CA PHE A 109 3.21 3.67 -11.82
C PHE A 109 4.39 4.12 -12.68
N LEU A 110 5.36 3.24 -12.85
CA LEU A 110 6.54 3.47 -13.67
C LEU A 110 6.32 2.82 -15.03
N ILE A 111 6.23 3.66 -16.05
CA ILE A 111 6.02 3.24 -17.44
C ILE A 111 7.32 3.44 -18.22
N ASP A 112 7.96 4.60 -18.04
CA ASP A 112 9.19 4.99 -18.72
C ASP A 112 10.10 5.81 -17.79
N SER A 113 11.25 6.24 -18.33
CA SER A 113 12.21 7.07 -17.61
C SER A 113 11.67 8.45 -17.24
N GLN A 114 10.75 9.03 -18.03
CA GLN A 114 10.16 10.33 -17.73
C GLN A 114 9.20 10.23 -16.52
N GLY A 115 8.42 9.16 -16.45
CA GLY A 115 7.57 8.84 -15.30
C GLY A 115 8.38 8.66 -14.02
N MET A 116 9.57 8.07 -14.12
CA MET A 116 10.50 7.94 -12.99
C MET A 116 11.03 9.29 -12.50
N GLU A 117 11.52 10.14 -13.38
CA GLU A 117 12.02 11.47 -13.00
C GLU A 117 10.89 12.35 -12.43
N SER A 118 9.70 12.28 -13.02
CA SER A 118 8.50 12.96 -12.50
C SER A 118 8.13 12.49 -11.10
N ALA A 119 8.23 11.17 -10.83
CA ALA A 119 8.00 10.61 -9.52
C ALA A 119 9.03 11.13 -8.50
N PHE A 120 10.31 11.16 -8.85
CA PHE A 120 11.35 11.72 -7.98
C PHE A 120 11.10 13.19 -7.66
N HIS A 121 10.81 14.01 -8.67
CA HIS A 121 10.47 15.42 -8.46
C HIS A 121 9.25 15.60 -7.57
N THR A 122 8.21 14.81 -7.80
CA THR A 122 6.99 14.83 -6.99
C THR A 122 7.28 14.50 -5.53
N LEU A 123 8.07 13.45 -5.29
CA LEU A 123 8.45 13.01 -3.95
C LEU A 123 9.34 14.00 -3.20
N THR A 124 9.97 14.98 -3.86
CA THR A 124 10.62 16.10 -3.14
C THR A 124 9.61 17.09 -2.55
N LYS A 125 8.36 17.10 -3.05
CA LYS A 125 7.30 18.06 -2.69
C LYS A 125 6.23 17.47 -1.77
N ILE A 126 6.27 16.15 -1.54
CA ILE A 126 5.40 15.43 -0.63
C ILE A 126 6.23 14.59 0.31
N ASN A 127 5.70 14.30 1.49
CA ASN A 127 6.37 13.44 2.46
C ASN A 127 5.43 12.29 2.86
N PRO A 128 5.14 11.33 1.96
CA PRO A 128 4.32 10.18 2.32
C PRO A 128 5.05 9.28 3.33
N ASP A 129 4.31 8.53 4.16
CA ASP A 129 4.93 7.57 5.08
C ASP A 129 5.70 6.46 4.31
N ALA A 130 5.14 6.02 3.18
CA ALA A 130 5.76 5.05 2.28
C ALA A 130 5.47 5.34 0.81
N VAL A 131 6.29 4.80 -0.08
CA VAL A 131 6.11 4.89 -1.54
C VAL A 131 5.94 3.48 -2.08
N GLU A 132 4.87 3.22 -2.83
CA GLU A 132 4.69 1.95 -3.55
C GLU A 132 4.99 2.15 -5.04
N ILE A 133 6.05 1.53 -5.55
CA ILE A 133 6.36 1.55 -6.99
C ILE A 133 5.80 0.31 -7.69
N MET A 134 5.30 0.48 -8.90
CA MET A 134 4.76 -0.57 -9.74
C MET A 134 5.25 -0.44 -11.19
N PRO A 135 5.56 -1.55 -11.90
CA PRO A 135 5.52 -2.94 -11.44
C PRO A 135 6.68 -3.32 -10.49
N GLY A 136 6.49 -4.37 -9.69
CA GLY A 136 7.44 -4.79 -8.66
C GLY A 136 8.58 -5.68 -9.18
N VAL A 137 8.50 -6.14 -10.43
CA VAL A 137 9.51 -6.98 -11.10
C VAL A 137 10.62 -6.15 -11.75
N MET A 138 11.12 -5.13 -11.04
CA MET A 138 12.16 -4.22 -11.54
C MET A 138 13.26 -3.99 -10.49
N PRO A 139 14.16 -4.96 -10.25
CA PRO A 139 15.15 -4.89 -9.17
C PRO A 139 16.08 -3.67 -9.26
N GLU A 140 16.57 -3.36 -10.46
CA GLU A 140 17.45 -2.20 -10.68
C GLU A 140 16.76 -0.87 -10.37
N ILE A 141 15.49 -0.75 -10.74
CA ILE A 141 14.70 0.45 -10.48
C ILE A 141 14.36 0.56 -9.00
N THR A 142 14.03 -0.58 -8.36
CA THR A 142 13.82 -0.67 -6.92
C THR A 142 15.03 -0.14 -6.16
N ARG A 143 16.25 -0.55 -6.55
CA ARG A 143 17.49 -0.04 -5.97
C ARG A 143 17.66 1.47 -6.13
N LYS A 144 17.35 2.02 -7.32
CA LYS A 144 17.41 3.47 -7.57
C LYS A 144 16.43 4.26 -6.70
N PHE A 145 15.24 3.72 -6.44
CA PHE A 145 14.30 4.34 -5.50
C PHE A 145 14.75 4.19 -4.05
N ALA A 146 15.23 3.02 -3.65
CA ALA A 146 15.64 2.73 -2.28
C ALA A 146 16.82 3.59 -1.81
N THR A 147 17.70 4.04 -2.71
CA THR A 147 18.78 4.99 -2.38
C THR A 147 18.27 6.40 -2.08
N ARG A 148 17.06 6.74 -2.52
CA ARG A 148 16.43 8.07 -2.33
C ARG A 148 15.30 8.04 -1.30
N PHE A 149 14.69 6.88 -1.08
CA PHE A 149 13.52 6.70 -0.21
C PHE A 149 13.65 5.43 0.63
N ALA A 150 13.71 5.59 1.95
CA ALA A 150 13.91 4.47 2.88
C ALA A 150 12.69 3.55 2.99
N ASN A 151 11.47 4.07 2.79
CA ASN A 151 10.22 3.34 3.02
C ASN A 151 9.58 2.92 1.68
N LEU A 152 10.33 2.15 0.90
CA LEU A 152 9.91 1.70 -0.43
C LEU A 152 9.16 0.36 -0.36
N ILE A 153 7.97 0.31 -0.94
CA ILE A 153 7.20 -0.90 -1.20
C ILE A 153 7.24 -1.14 -2.71
N THR A 154 7.30 -2.40 -3.13
CA THR A 154 7.10 -2.76 -4.53
C THR A 154 5.78 -3.49 -4.69
N GLY A 155 5.08 -3.27 -5.79
CA GLY A 155 3.79 -3.91 -6.04
C GLY A 155 3.56 -4.23 -7.50
N GLY A 156 2.69 -5.21 -7.76
CA GLY A 156 2.26 -5.57 -9.11
C GLY A 156 3.23 -6.50 -9.83
N MET A 157 2.65 -7.50 -10.52
CA MET A 157 3.38 -8.55 -11.25
C MET A 157 4.33 -9.42 -10.41
N VAL A 158 4.35 -9.26 -9.07
CA VAL A 158 5.10 -10.15 -8.17
C VAL A 158 4.23 -11.33 -7.78
N SER A 159 4.50 -12.49 -8.36
CA SER A 159 3.73 -13.72 -8.13
C SER A 159 4.54 -14.86 -7.55
N ASP A 160 5.88 -14.81 -7.61
CA ASP A 160 6.77 -15.84 -7.08
C ASP A 160 7.82 -15.31 -6.09
N VAL A 161 8.44 -16.24 -5.36
CA VAL A 161 9.37 -15.95 -4.27
C VAL A 161 10.66 -15.27 -4.76
N ASN A 162 11.14 -15.60 -5.95
CA ASN A 162 12.37 -15.02 -6.49
C ASN A 162 12.15 -13.56 -6.90
N GLN A 163 10.99 -13.24 -7.47
CA GLN A 163 10.60 -11.86 -7.76
C GLN A 163 10.50 -11.03 -6.47
N ALA A 164 9.85 -11.58 -5.44
CA ALA A 164 9.73 -10.91 -4.15
C ALA A 164 11.10 -10.70 -3.48
N LYS A 165 11.96 -11.73 -3.44
CA LYS A 165 13.35 -11.61 -2.96
C LYS A 165 14.13 -10.57 -3.75
N GLY A 166 14.02 -10.59 -5.09
CA GLY A 166 14.66 -9.62 -5.97
C GLY A 166 14.31 -8.17 -5.60
N ALA A 167 13.06 -7.88 -5.27
CA ALA A 167 12.67 -6.55 -4.79
C ALA A 167 13.25 -6.23 -3.41
N LEU A 168 13.14 -7.15 -2.45
CA LEU A 168 13.60 -6.96 -1.06
C LEU A 168 15.12 -6.79 -0.98
N ASP A 169 15.89 -7.61 -1.70
CA ASP A 169 17.35 -7.56 -1.78
C ASP A 169 17.85 -6.26 -2.46
N ASN A 170 16.97 -5.59 -3.20
CA ASN A 170 17.24 -4.30 -3.83
C ASN A 170 16.67 -3.10 -3.04
N GLY A 171 16.29 -3.32 -1.78
CA GLY A 171 16.00 -2.24 -0.83
C GLY A 171 14.52 -1.92 -0.63
N ALA A 172 13.61 -2.71 -1.18
CA ALA A 172 12.21 -2.65 -0.77
C ALA A 172 12.06 -3.14 0.68
N ILE A 173 11.29 -2.43 1.50
CA ILE A 173 10.92 -2.86 2.86
C ILE A 173 9.70 -3.77 2.86
N GLY A 174 8.95 -3.83 1.76
CA GLY A 174 7.80 -4.71 1.62
C GLY A 174 7.37 -4.93 0.18
N VAL A 175 6.65 -6.01 -0.04
CA VAL A 175 6.12 -6.44 -1.34
C VAL A 175 4.60 -6.59 -1.24
N SER A 176 3.89 -5.80 -2.04
CA SER A 176 2.44 -5.83 -2.22
C SER A 176 2.07 -6.78 -3.36
N THR A 177 1.32 -7.83 -3.03
CA THR A 177 0.97 -8.89 -4.00
C THR A 177 -0.43 -9.44 -3.76
N SER A 178 -1.07 -9.91 -4.83
CA SER A 178 -2.34 -10.66 -4.79
C SER A 178 -2.14 -12.19 -4.87
N SER A 179 -0.88 -12.63 -4.89
CA SER A 179 -0.49 -14.05 -4.88
C SER A 179 -0.63 -14.64 -3.47
N GLU A 180 -1.61 -15.52 -3.29
CA GLU A 180 -1.84 -16.24 -2.03
C GLU A 180 -0.66 -17.14 -1.63
N VAL A 181 0.11 -17.62 -2.62
CA VAL A 181 1.35 -18.37 -2.35
C VAL A 181 2.28 -17.51 -1.50
N LEU A 182 2.52 -16.27 -1.91
CA LEU A 182 3.40 -15.33 -1.21
C LEU A 182 2.86 -14.89 0.16
N TRP A 183 1.54 -14.94 0.36
CA TRP A 183 0.93 -14.60 1.65
C TRP A 183 1.26 -15.61 2.75
N ASN A 184 1.86 -16.75 2.41
CA ASN A 184 2.27 -17.75 3.40
C ASN A 184 3.80 -17.91 3.51
N GLU A 185 4.54 -17.15 2.71
CA GLU A 185 6.01 -17.22 2.64
C GLU A 185 6.70 -16.37 3.71
N LYS A 186 7.90 -16.80 4.12
CA LYS A 186 8.76 -16.06 5.06
C LYS A 186 9.97 -15.51 4.29
N PHE A 187 10.29 -14.23 4.53
CA PHE A 187 11.34 -13.47 3.84
C PHE A 187 12.25 -12.75 4.83
#